data_AF-A0AAP3PZF8-F1
#
_entry.id   AF-A0AAP3PZF8-F1
#
_cell.length_a   1.000
_cell.length_b   1.000
_cell.length_c   1.000
_cell.angle_alpha   90.00
_cell.angle_beta   90.00
_cell.angle_gamma   90.00
#
_symmetry.space_group_name_H-M   'P 1'
#
loop_
_entity.id
_entity.type
_entity.pdbx_description
1 polymer ?
#
loop_
_entity_poly.entity_id
_entity_poly.type
_entity_poly.pdbx_seq_one_letter_code
_entity_poly.pdbx_strand_id
1 'polypeptide(L)'
;VTKSMQLNYEFDRQLELERADAIEEGLEQGIKQGLEQGLEQGLEQGLEQGLEQGIELINQLNQILLSEGKYDELQKASKDKEYQKKLLAEYGLLNEKQGE
;
A
#
# COMPACT_ATOMS: atom_id res chain seq x y z
N VAL A 1 28.97 45.08 33.46
CA VAL A 1 29.32 43.69 33.06
C VAL A 1 28.11 42.77 33.02
N THR A 2 27.13 42.91 33.92
CA THR A 2 25.96 42.00 34.01
C THR A 2 24.93 42.11 32.88
N LYS A 3 24.60 43.32 32.42
CA LYS A 3 23.55 43.52 31.38
C LYS A 3 23.94 43.00 29.99
N SER A 4 25.24 43.10 29.64
CA SER A 4 25.79 42.54 28.40
C SER A 4 25.88 41.01 28.44
N MET A 5 26.17 40.44 29.61
CA MET A 5 26.23 38.98 29.80
C MET A 5 24.84 38.34 29.74
N GLN A 6 23.83 39.00 30.31
CA GLN A 6 22.42 38.58 30.19
C GLN A 6 21.91 38.66 28.75
N LEU A 7 22.26 39.72 28.00
CA LEU A 7 21.85 39.87 26.61
C LEU A 7 22.43 38.76 25.71
N ASN A 8 23.69 38.36 25.93
CA ASN A 8 24.31 37.25 25.21
C ASN A 8 23.60 35.92 25.53
N TYR A 9 23.25 35.67 26.80
CA TYR A 9 22.57 34.45 27.21
C TYR A 9 21.16 34.32 26.62
N GLU A 10 20.38 35.41 26.58
CA GLU A 10 19.05 35.41 25.96
C GLU A 10 19.14 35.21 24.44
N PHE A 11 20.16 35.79 23.79
CA PHE A 11 20.39 35.60 22.36
C PHE A 11 20.77 34.15 22.02
N ASP A 12 21.70 33.55 22.77
CA ASP A 12 22.10 32.15 22.59
C ASP A 12 20.90 31.21 22.80
N ARG A 13 20.08 31.47 23.83
CA ARG A 13 18.86 30.71 24.11
C ARG A 13 17.82 30.83 22.99
N GLN A 14 17.65 32.03 22.43
CA GLN A 14 16.72 32.24 21.32
C GLN A 14 17.19 31.51 20.05
N LEU A 15 18.48 31.54 19.75
CA LEU A 15 19.05 30.80 18.62
C LEU A 15 18.91 29.28 18.79
N GLU A 16 19.04 28.75 20.02
CA GLU A 16 18.79 27.33 20.32
C GLU A 16 17.32 26.95 20.11
N LEU A 17 16.37 27.79 20.52
CA LEU A 17 14.94 27.59 20.30
C LEU A 17 14.61 27.59 18.81
N GLU A 18 15.08 28.58 18.04
CA GLU A 18 14.85 28.65 16.60
C GLU A 18 15.43 27.44 15.85
N ARG A 19 16.57 26.90 16.32
CA ARG A 19 17.14 25.65 15.78
C ARG A 19 16.31 24.43 16.13
N ALA A 20 15.81 24.35 17.36
CA ALA A 20 14.94 23.26 17.78
C ALA A 20 13.65 23.24 16.96
N ASP A 21 13.01 24.39 16.79
CA ASP A 21 11.80 24.56 15.99
C ASP A 21 12.05 24.18 14.52
N ALA A 22 13.16 24.64 13.92
CA ALA A 22 13.52 24.28 12.55
C ALA A 22 13.81 22.77 12.37
N ILE A 23 14.39 22.12 13.37
CA ILE A 23 14.61 20.66 13.36
C ILE A 23 13.29 19.92 13.49
N GLU A 24 12.40 20.37 14.36
CA GLU A 24 11.07 19.78 14.56
C GLU A 24 10.23 19.90 13.28
N GLU A 25 10.17 21.08 12.68
CA GLU A 25 9.48 21.31 11.40
C GLU A 25 10.07 20.46 10.28
N GLY A 26 11.40 20.39 10.18
CA GLY A 26 12.08 19.58 9.17
C GLY A 26 11.80 18.08 9.34
N LEU A 27 11.73 17.60 10.58
CA LEU A 27 11.41 16.20 10.90
C LEU A 27 9.94 15.90 10.58
N GLU A 28 9.02 16.77 10.98
CA GLU A 28 7.59 16.61 10.72
C GLU A 28 7.31 16.59 9.21
N GLN A 29 7.90 17.53 8.47
CA GLN A 29 7.78 17.58 7.01
C GLN A 29 8.39 16.33 6.36
N GLY A 30 9.57 15.91 6.79
CA GLY A 30 10.24 14.72 6.27
C GLY A 30 9.44 13.43 6.50
N ILE A 31 8.88 13.26 7.70
CA ILE A 31 8.02 12.11 8.03
C ILE A 31 6.75 12.15 7.19
N LYS A 32 6.09 13.31 7.10
CA LYS A 32 4.85 13.45 6.34
C LYS A 32 5.06 13.14 4.87
N GLN A 33 6.08 13.73 4.25
CA GLN A 33 6.41 13.49 2.84
C GLN A 33 6.81 12.03 2.59
N GLY A 34 7.66 11.45 3.46
CA GLY A 34 8.08 10.07 3.33
C GLY A 34 6.92 9.08 3.46
N LEU A 35 5.99 9.33 4.39
CA LEU A 35 4.80 8.50 4.57
C LEU A 35 3.83 8.63 3.40
N GLU A 36 3.57 9.85 2.94
CA GLU A 36 2.68 10.12 1.81
C GLU A 36 3.20 9.44 0.54
N GLN A 37 4.48 9.66 0.18
CA GLN A 37 5.09 9.02 -0.99
C GLN A 37 5.15 7.51 -0.87
N GLY A 38 5.52 6.99 0.30
CA GLY A 38 5.61 5.55 0.54
C GLY A 38 4.26 4.85 0.44
N LEU A 39 3.20 5.46 1.00
CA LEU A 39 1.85 4.92 0.91
C LEU A 39 1.29 4.99 -0.50
N GLU A 40 1.48 6.11 -1.20
CA GLU A 40 1.00 6.29 -2.57
C GLU A 40 1.64 5.26 -3.50
N GLN A 41 2.97 5.15 -3.49
CA GLN A 41 3.70 4.19 -4.33
C GLN A 41 3.36 2.74 -3.96
N GLY A 42 3.32 2.42 -2.66
CA GLY A 42 3.01 1.07 -2.20
C GLY A 42 1.59 0.63 -2.56
N LEU A 43 0.63 1.53 -2.46
CA LEU A 43 -0.76 1.26 -2.80
C LEU A 43 -0.97 1.16 -4.30
N GLU A 44 -0.35 2.03 -5.09
CA GLU A 44 -0.39 1.98 -6.56
C GLU A 44 0.18 0.66 -7.08
N GLN A 45 1.41 0.30 -6.65
CA GLN A 45 2.06 -0.95 -7.06
C GLN A 45 1.27 -2.18 -6.59
N GLY A 46 0.77 -2.17 -5.35
CA GLY A 46 0.00 -3.29 -4.81
C GLY A 46 -1.32 -3.49 -5.54
N LEU A 47 -2.01 -2.41 -5.91
CA LEU A 47 -3.25 -2.48 -6.70
C LEU A 47 -2.99 -2.93 -8.13
N GLU A 48 -1.95 -2.42 -8.79
CA GLU A 48 -1.58 -2.81 -10.15
C GLU A 48 -1.24 -4.30 -10.21
N GLN A 49 -0.37 -4.78 -9.32
CA GLN A 49 0.01 -6.20 -9.24
C GLN A 49 -1.19 -7.08 -8.90
N GLY A 50 -2.02 -6.68 -7.94
CA GLY A 50 -3.20 -7.43 -7.55
C GLY A 50 -4.24 -7.53 -8.66
N LEU A 51 -4.41 -6.46 -9.46
CA LEU A 51 -5.31 -6.46 -10.60
C LEU A 51 -4.78 -7.34 -11.74
N GLU A 52 -3.49 -7.23 -12.07
CA GLU A 52 -2.86 -8.04 -13.11
C GLU A 52 -2.93 -9.54 -12.77
N GLN A 53 -2.56 -9.92 -11.55
CA GLN A 53 -2.71 -11.29 -11.05
C GLN A 53 -4.16 -11.76 -11.11
N GLY A 54 -5.11 -10.91 -10.70
CA GLY A 54 -6.53 -11.23 -10.77
C GLY A 54 -7.02 -11.52 -12.19
N ILE A 55 -6.58 -10.72 -13.17
CA ILE A 55 -6.90 -10.91 -14.58
C ILE A 55 -6.30 -12.21 -15.11
N GLU A 56 -5.04 -12.50 -14.77
CA GLU A 56 -4.37 -13.74 -15.18
C GLU A 56 -5.10 -14.99 -14.65
N LEU A 57 -5.46 -14.99 -13.37
CA LEU A 57 -6.20 -16.08 -12.74
C LEU A 57 -7.55 -16.34 -13.43
N ILE A 58 -8.29 -15.27 -13.74
CA ILE A 58 -9.58 -15.39 -14.44
C ILE A 58 -9.38 -15.92 -15.86
N ASN A 59 -8.35 -15.47 -16.56
CA ASN A 59 -8.05 -15.95 -17.92
C ASN A 59 -7.67 -17.43 -17.92
N GLN A 60 -6.84 -17.86 -16.96
CA GLN A 60 -6.48 -19.27 -16.79
C GLN A 60 -7.72 -20.13 -16.49
N LEU A 61 -8.57 -19.70 -15.56
CA LEU A 61 -9.81 -20.42 -15.25
C LEU A 61 -10.72 -20.52 -16.50
N ASN A 62 -10.91 -19.41 -17.21
CA ASN A 62 -11.72 -19.40 -18.43
C ASN A 62 -11.17 -20.35 -19.49
N GLN A 63 -9.86 -20.39 -19.70
CA GLN A 63 -9.23 -21.33 -20.64
C GLN A 63 -9.50 -22.79 -20.26
N ILE A 64 -9.35 -23.13 -18.98
CA ILE A 64 -9.61 -24.49 -18.49
C ILE A 64 -11.08 -24.86 -18.72
N LEU A 65 -12.02 -24.03 -18.27
CA LEU A 65 -13.46 -24.30 -18.40
C LEU A 65 -13.89 -24.41 -19.87
N LEU A 66 -13.35 -23.57 -20.76
CA LEU A 66 -13.61 -23.65 -22.19
C LEU A 66 -13.06 -24.93 -22.80
N SER A 67 -11.85 -25.36 -22.42
CA SER A 67 -11.23 -26.58 -22.92
C SER A 67 -11.95 -27.85 -22.46
N GLU A 68 -12.54 -27.82 -21.26
CA GLU A 68 -13.33 -28.91 -20.68
C GLU A 68 -14.80 -28.89 -21.13
N GLY A 69 -15.22 -27.88 -21.91
CA GLY A 69 -16.61 -27.72 -22.35
C GLY A 69 -17.59 -27.36 -21.22
N LYS A 70 -17.08 -26.85 -20.09
CA LYS A 70 -17.84 -26.49 -18.89
C LYS A 70 -18.44 -25.08 -19.01
N TYR A 71 -19.31 -24.88 -20.00
CA TYR A 71 -19.90 -23.57 -20.30
C TYR A 71 -20.85 -23.07 -19.19
N ASP A 72 -21.60 -23.97 -18.56
CA ASP A 72 -22.52 -23.61 -17.46
C ASP A 72 -21.75 -23.10 -16.23
N GLU A 73 -20.62 -23.76 -15.91
CA GLU A 73 -19.69 -23.36 -14.85
C GLU A 73 -19.13 -21.97 -15.11
N LEU A 74 -18.68 -21.72 -16.35
CA LEU A 74 -18.16 -20.43 -16.78
C LEU A 74 -19.22 -19.33 -16.68
N GLN A 75 -20.44 -19.60 -17.12
CA GLN A 75 -21.55 -18.65 -17.04
C GLN A 75 -21.88 -18.34 -15.58
N LYS A 76 -21.90 -19.35 -14.70
CA LYS A 76 -22.17 -19.17 -13.27
C LYS A 76 -21.05 -18.38 -12.59
N ALA A 77 -19.79 -18.73 -12.85
CA ALA A 77 -18.62 -18.03 -12.32
C ALA A 77 -18.55 -16.55 -12.74
N SER A 78 -18.99 -16.21 -13.96
CA SER A 78 -19.04 -14.82 -14.42
C SER A 78 -20.06 -13.94 -13.67
N LYS A 79 -21.05 -14.55 -13.01
CA LYS A 79 -22.13 -13.85 -12.28
C LYS A 79 -21.97 -13.93 -10.76
N ASP A 80 -21.29 -14.96 -10.27
CA ASP A 80 -21.11 -15.24 -8.86
C ASP A 80 -19.62 -15.28 -8.51
N LYS A 81 -19.18 -14.23 -7.81
CA LYS A 81 -17.79 -14.06 -7.37
C LYS A 81 -17.36 -15.12 -6.36
N GLU A 82 -18.24 -15.55 -5.46
CA GLU A 82 -17.89 -16.61 -4.50
C GLU A 82 -17.73 -17.95 -5.20
N TYR A 83 -18.59 -18.21 -6.17
CA TYR A 83 -18.48 -19.39 -7.02
C TYR A 83 -17.19 -19.39 -7.86
N GLN A 84 -16.85 -18.24 -8.47
CA GLN A 84 -15.59 -18.09 -9.18
C GLN A 84 -14.39 -18.36 -8.28
N LYS A 85 -14.39 -17.83 -7.05
CA LYS A 85 -13.31 -18.09 -6.08
C LYS A 85 -13.19 -19.56 -5.70
N LYS A 86 -14.33 -20.24 -5.47
CA LYS A 86 -14.36 -21.68 -5.20
C LYS A 86 -13.75 -22.47 -6.36
N LEU A 87 -14.16 -22.17 -7.61
CA LEU A 87 -13.58 -22.81 -8.78
C LEU A 87 -12.07 -22.52 -8.92
N LEU A 88 -11.64 -21.27 -8.70
CA LEU A 88 -10.22 -20.94 -8.70
C LEU A 88 -9.44 -21.80 -7.68
N ALA A 89 -9.99 -22.01 -6.48
CA ALA A 89 -9.38 -22.87 -5.47
C ALA A 89 -9.40 -24.36 -5.86
N GLU A 90 -10.52 -24.85 -6.40
CA GLU A 90 -10.67 -26.25 -6.85
C GLU A 90 -9.69 -26.61 -7.97
N TYR A 91 -9.45 -25.68 -8.91
CA TYR A 91 -8.45 -25.84 -9.97
C TYR A 91 -7.02 -25.50 -9.51
N GLY A 92 -6.80 -25.19 -8.23
CA GLY A 92 -5.48 -24.88 -7.66
C GLY A 92 -4.88 -23.56 -8.15
N LEU A 93 -5.69 -22.68 -8.75
CA LEU A 93 -5.28 -21.36 -9.22
C LEU A 93 -5.22 -20.35 -8.06
N LEU A 94 -6.01 -20.55 -7.01
CA LEU A 94 -6.03 -19.70 -5.82
C LEU A 94 -5.68 -20.52 -4.57
N ASN A 95 -4.54 -20.22 -3.96
CA ASN A 95 -4.16 -20.79 -2.67
C ASN A 95 -4.78 -19.98 -1.53
N GLU A 96 -5.77 -20.52 -0.84
CA GLU A 96 -6.39 -19.89 0.35
C GLU A 96 -5.46 -19.83 1.60
N LYS A 97 -4.17 -20.16 1.47
CA LYS A 97 -3.22 -20.31 2.59
C LYS A 97 -2.28 -19.11 2.87
N GLN A 98 -2.58 -17.91 2.39
CA GLN A 98 -1.76 -16.74 2.75
C GLN A 98 -2.57 -15.79 3.63
N GLY A 99 -2.53 -16.07 4.94
CA GLY A 99 -3.17 -15.29 5.99
C GLY A 99 -2.77 -15.75 7.40
N GLU A 100 -1.53 -16.24 7.57
CA GLU A 100 -0.88 -16.46 8.87
C GLU A 100 0.39 -15.62 8.98
#